data_AF-A0A6N7G3F6-F1
#
_entry.id   AF-A0A6N7G3F6-F1
#
_cell.length_a   1.000
_cell.length_b   1.000
_cell.length_c   1.000
_cell.angle_alpha   90.00
_cell.angle_beta   90.00
_cell.angle_gamma   90.00
#
_symmetry.space_group_name_H-M   'P 1'
#
loop_
_entity.id
_entity.type
_entity.pdbx_description
1 polymer ?
#
loop_
_entity_poly.entity_id
_entity_poly.type
_entity_poly.pdbx_seq_one_letter_code
_entity_poly.pdbx_strand_id
1 'polypeptide(L)'
;MVRTARLPPPPSASELADALRPEEDVVAVHPATRLVRIFTALGNHPQRWNSFRYTGPLPHGRFDPHQPGPDGSPVADERSGVLYFALAVRTSVAEVFQTTSAVDRTTRSPHLVVLRPARTLRLLDLSGLWPTRVGASQEISSGPKKVTQQWARAIRAAHPQLDGVWYRSSMDSGEPAICLWDPPASTALPAEPDSLLPLNHPGLDLPLTRVCDELGYLLLG
;
A
#
# COMPACT_ATOMS: atom_id res chain seq x y z
N MET A 1 18.28 27.37 10.61
CA MET A 1 17.18 26.41 10.86
C MET A 1 16.77 25.83 9.52
N VAL A 2 17.20 24.61 9.20
CA VAL A 2 16.88 23.96 7.92
C VAL A 2 15.38 23.66 7.95
N ARG A 3 14.58 24.35 7.13
CA ARG A 3 13.21 23.96 6.87
C ARG A 3 13.29 22.60 6.15
N THR A 4 12.95 21.52 6.85
CA THR A 4 12.59 20.26 6.19
C THR A 4 11.56 20.58 5.10
N ALA A 5 11.81 20.15 3.88
CA ALA A 5 10.96 20.44 2.73
C ALA A 5 9.62 19.70 2.87
N ARG A 6 8.72 20.31 3.64
CA ARG A 6 7.39 19.80 3.96
C ARG A 6 6.63 19.45 2.69
N LEU A 7 6.02 18.26 2.63
CA LEU A 7 5.08 17.91 1.57
C LEU A 7 3.90 18.91 1.57
N PRO A 8 3.70 19.72 0.50
CA PRO A 8 2.56 20.62 0.43
C PRO A 8 1.24 19.85 0.21
N PRO A 9 0.08 20.49 0.39
CA PRO A 9 -1.18 19.97 -0.13
C PRO A 9 -1.08 19.71 -1.64
N PRO A 10 -1.83 18.72 -2.17
CA PRO A 10 -1.82 18.46 -3.61
C PRO A 10 -2.37 19.65 -4.42
N PRO A 11 -1.87 19.87 -5.65
CA PRO A 11 -2.53 20.69 -6.65
C PRO A 11 -3.95 20.20 -6.98
N SER A 12 -4.66 20.96 -7.81
CA SER A 12 -5.97 20.56 -8.32
C SER A 12 -5.89 19.30 -9.17
N ALA A 13 -7.00 18.55 -9.28
CA ALA A 13 -7.04 17.35 -10.10
C ALA A 13 -6.75 17.63 -11.59
N SER A 14 -7.09 18.81 -12.10
CA SER A 14 -6.78 19.21 -13.49
C SER A 14 -5.27 19.37 -13.69
N GLU A 15 -4.58 20.06 -12.78
CA GLU A 15 -3.12 20.21 -12.86
C GLU A 15 -2.41 18.85 -12.78
N LEU A 16 -2.91 17.95 -11.95
CA LEU A 16 -2.39 16.58 -11.86
C LEU A 16 -2.66 15.76 -13.14
N ALA A 17 -3.79 16.00 -13.81
CA ALA A 17 -4.14 15.35 -15.07
C ALA A 17 -3.21 15.80 -16.20
N ASP A 18 -2.99 17.12 -16.32
CA ASP A 18 -2.15 17.72 -17.36
C ASP A 18 -0.66 17.37 -17.23
N ALA A 19 -0.19 17.10 -16.01
CA ALA A 19 1.20 16.78 -15.75
C ALA A 19 1.60 15.31 -15.99
N LEU A 20 0.62 14.41 -16.19
CA LEU A 20 0.90 12.98 -16.38
C LEU A 20 1.51 12.72 -17.77
N ARG A 21 2.62 11.99 -17.78
CA ARG A 21 3.24 11.43 -18.99
C ARG A 21 3.13 9.90 -18.90
N PRO A 22 2.11 9.28 -19.51
CA PRO A 22 1.78 7.88 -19.25
C PRO A 22 2.94 6.90 -19.48
N GLU A 23 3.78 7.14 -20.48
CA GLU A 23 4.93 6.27 -20.81
C GLU A 23 6.10 6.41 -19.82
N GLU A 24 6.18 7.52 -19.08
CA GLU A 24 7.25 7.79 -18.10
C GLU A 24 6.79 7.53 -16.66
N ASP A 25 5.52 7.79 -16.37
CA ASP A 25 5.02 7.98 -15.00
C ASP A 25 4.13 6.83 -14.51
N VAL A 26 3.83 5.88 -15.39
CA VAL A 26 3.00 4.72 -15.03
C VAL A 26 3.86 3.47 -15.02
N VAL A 27 3.96 2.85 -13.84
CA VAL A 27 4.56 1.53 -13.69
C VAL A 27 3.54 0.48 -14.12
N ALA A 28 3.94 -0.32 -15.11
CA ALA A 28 3.22 -1.52 -15.52
C ALA A 28 3.67 -2.72 -14.67
N VAL A 29 2.82 -3.17 -13.75
CA VAL A 29 3.09 -4.39 -12.97
C VAL A 29 2.48 -5.58 -13.70
N HIS A 30 3.32 -6.32 -14.43
CA HIS A 30 2.89 -7.43 -15.28
C HIS A 30 2.46 -8.67 -14.45
N PRO A 31 1.62 -9.55 -15.02
CA PRO A 31 1.20 -10.81 -14.39
C PRO A 31 2.32 -11.75 -13.92
N ALA A 32 3.56 -11.59 -14.39
CA ALA A 32 4.68 -12.37 -13.86
C ALA A 32 5.14 -11.91 -12.46
N THR A 33 4.77 -10.70 -12.04
CA THR A 33 5.23 -10.06 -10.81
C THR A 33 4.50 -10.61 -9.60
N ARG A 34 5.25 -11.03 -8.58
CA ARG A 34 4.70 -11.48 -7.31
C ARG A 34 4.33 -10.28 -6.44
N LEU A 35 3.10 -10.28 -5.95
CA LEU A 35 2.60 -9.37 -4.94
C LEU A 35 2.48 -10.13 -3.63
N VAL A 36 2.91 -9.48 -2.55
CA VAL A 36 2.97 -10.06 -1.21
C VAL A 36 2.16 -9.21 -0.26
N ARG A 37 1.38 -9.84 0.60
CA ARG A 37 0.63 -9.15 1.67
C ARG A 37 0.60 -10.01 2.92
N ILE A 38 0.67 -9.36 4.08
CA ILE A 38 0.31 -9.95 5.36
C ILE A 38 -0.98 -9.31 5.84
N PHE A 39 -1.93 -10.11 6.32
CA PHE A 39 -3.22 -9.64 6.83
C PHE A 39 -3.68 -10.51 8.00
N THR A 40 -4.55 -9.98 8.87
CA THR A 40 -5.15 -10.75 9.98
C THR A 40 -6.51 -11.31 9.60
N ALA A 41 -6.69 -12.63 9.70
CA ALA A 41 -7.93 -13.31 9.35
C ALA A 41 -8.98 -13.29 10.47
N LEU A 42 -8.61 -12.95 11.71
CA LEU A 42 -9.49 -12.84 12.87
C LEU A 42 -9.38 -11.46 13.53
N GLY A 43 -10.26 -11.19 14.51
CA GLY A 43 -10.32 -9.93 15.26
C GLY A 43 -11.59 -9.11 14.95
N ASN A 44 -11.59 -7.83 15.33
CA ASN A 44 -12.77 -6.96 15.20
C ASN A 44 -13.16 -6.68 13.73
N HIS A 45 -12.18 -6.70 12.83
CA HIS A 45 -12.36 -6.46 11.41
C HIS A 45 -11.53 -7.48 10.61
N PRO A 46 -11.98 -8.75 10.53
CA PRO A 46 -11.25 -9.81 9.85
C PRO A 46 -11.11 -9.48 8.36
N GLN A 47 -9.90 -9.68 7.83
CA GLN A 47 -9.60 -9.41 6.42
C GLN A 47 -9.49 -10.70 5.63
N ARG A 48 -9.74 -10.61 4.32
CA ARG A 48 -9.38 -11.65 3.35
C ARG A 48 -8.25 -11.13 2.47
N TRP A 49 -7.49 -12.07 1.90
CA TRP A 49 -6.34 -11.77 1.06
C TRP A 49 -6.69 -10.93 -0.18
N ASN A 50 -7.90 -11.08 -0.73
CA ASN A 50 -8.41 -10.40 -1.93
C ASN A 50 -9.50 -9.34 -1.66
N SER A 51 -9.79 -8.99 -0.40
CA SER A 51 -10.83 -8.00 -0.12
C SER A 51 -10.22 -6.60 0.02
N PHE A 52 -10.72 -5.68 -0.79
CA PHE A 52 -10.52 -4.25 -0.59
C PHE A 52 -11.26 -3.79 0.67
N ARG A 53 -10.70 -2.79 1.35
CA ARG A 53 -11.39 -2.08 2.42
C ARG A 53 -12.18 -0.91 1.82
N TYR A 54 -13.47 -0.81 2.11
CA TYR A 54 -14.38 0.26 1.67
C TYR A 54 -14.82 1.19 2.80
N THR A 55 -14.05 1.25 3.89
CA THR A 55 -14.24 2.21 4.98
C THR A 55 -12.92 2.94 5.22
N GLY A 56 -12.95 4.27 5.28
CA GLY A 56 -11.77 5.08 5.46
C GLY A 56 -12.05 6.58 5.51
N PRO A 57 -11.02 7.44 5.57
CA PRO A 57 -9.62 7.06 5.59
C PRO A 57 -9.20 6.54 6.98
N LEU A 58 -8.43 5.46 7.02
CA LEU A 58 -7.90 4.97 8.30
C LEU A 58 -6.55 5.64 8.62
N PRO A 59 -6.25 5.95 9.90
CA PRO A 59 -5.02 6.66 10.27
C PRO A 59 -3.71 5.98 9.82
N HIS A 60 -3.73 4.66 9.62
CA HIS A 60 -2.56 3.88 9.18
C HIS A 60 -2.43 3.77 7.64
N GLY A 61 -3.47 4.07 6.86
CA GLY A 61 -3.43 3.95 5.40
C GLY A 61 -2.76 5.16 4.74
N ARG A 62 -1.51 5.05 4.30
CA ARG A 62 -0.74 6.17 3.74
C ARG A 62 -1.39 6.77 2.49
N PHE A 63 -1.85 5.93 1.56
CA PHE A 63 -2.46 6.34 0.30
C PHE A 63 -3.92 5.93 0.23
N ASP A 64 -4.63 6.14 1.34
CA ASP A 64 -6.06 5.88 1.47
C ASP A 64 -6.86 7.00 0.77
N PRO A 65 -7.63 6.69 -0.30
CA PRO A 65 -8.32 7.69 -1.11
C PRO A 65 -9.73 8.01 -0.57
N HIS A 66 -10.15 7.45 0.57
CA HIS A 66 -11.47 7.75 1.11
C HIS A 66 -11.59 9.21 1.52
N GLN A 67 -12.77 9.79 1.29
CA GLN A 67 -13.16 11.07 1.85
C GLN A 67 -13.47 10.90 3.35
N PRO A 68 -12.88 11.72 4.23
CA PRO A 68 -13.26 11.70 5.63
C PRO A 68 -14.67 12.29 5.82
N GLY A 69 -15.34 11.88 6.89
CA GLY A 69 -16.58 12.49 7.34
C GLY A 69 -16.38 13.95 7.79
N PRO A 70 -17.47 14.69 8.06
CA PRO A 70 -17.40 16.10 8.46
C PRO A 70 -16.54 16.37 9.70
N ASP A 71 -16.45 15.40 10.62
CA ASP A 71 -15.65 15.42 11.84
C ASP A 71 -14.26 14.77 11.68
N GLY A 72 -13.91 14.32 10.48
CA GLY A 72 -12.69 13.56 10.21
C GLY A 72 -12.79 12.05 10.43
N SER A 73 -13.97 11.54 10.79
CA SER A 73 -14.17 10.11 11.02
C SER A 73 -14.09 9.28 9.74
N PRO A 74 -13.74 7.98 9.83
CA PRO A 74 -13.85 7.06 8.71
C PRO A 74 -15.31 6.86 8.28
N VAL A 75 -15.56 6.90 6.98
CA VAL A 75 -16.87 6.72 6.34
C VAL A 75 -16.81 5.51 5.40
N ALA A 76 -17.91 4.78 5.31
CA ALA A 76 -18.07 3.71 4.32
C ALA A 76 -18.36 4.31 2.93
N ASP A 77 -17.61 3.88 1.91
CA ASP A 77 -17.81 4.22 0.51
C ASP A 77 -17.48 3.03 -0.38
N GLU A 78 -18.51 2.37 -0.89
CA GLU A 78 -18.40 1.20 -1.76
C GLU A 78 -17.72 1.51 -3.11
N ARG A 79 -17.52 2.79 -3.45
CA ARG A 79 -16.83 3.23 -4.67
C ARG A 79 -15.35 3.55 -4.45
N SER A 80 -14.86 3.39 -3.22
CA SER A 80 -13.49 3.72 -2.82
C SER A 80 -12.83 2.54 -2.12
N GLY A 81 -12.64 1.42 -2.81
CA GLY A 81 -11.88 0.31 -2.23
C GLY A 81 -10.38 0.64 -2.14
N VAL A 82 -9.70 0.22 -1.07
CA VAL A 82 -8.23 0.30 -0.95
C VAL A 82 -7.61 -1.00 -0.45
N LEU A 83 -6.48 -1.37 -1.05
CA LEU A 83 -5.75 -2.61 -0.74
C LEU A 83 -4.24 -2.43 -0.94
N TYR A 84 -3.43 -2.93 -0.01
CA TYR A 84 -1.98 -2.75 -0.03
C TYR A 84 -1.25 -4.07 -0.26
N PHE A 85 -0.19 -4.02 -1.08
CA PHE A 85 0.77 -5.10 -1.27
C PHE A 85 2.20 -4.55 -1.25
N ALA A 86 3.16 -5.40 -0.96
CA ALA A 86 4.56 -5.19 -1.27
C ALA A 86 5.02 -6.16 -2.37
N LEU A 87 6.27 -6.02 -2.81
CA LEU A 87 6.88 -6.95 -3.78
C LEU A 87 7.75 -8.02 -3.11
N ALA A 88 8.00 -7.89 -1.81
CA ALA A 88 8.79 -8.82 -1.02
C ALA A 88 8.14 -9.11 0.33
N VAL A 89 8.44 -10.30 0.87
CA VAL A 89 8.01 -10.71 2.22
C VAL A 89 8.60 -9.76 3.27
N ARG A 90 9.88 -9.39 3.15
CA ARG A 90 10.53 -8.46 4.08
C ARG A 90 9.80 -7.13 4.18
N THR A 91 9.49 -6.50 3.06
CA THR A 91 8.75 -5.23 3.03
C THR A 91 7.35 -5.37 3.63
N SER A 92 6.64 -6.48 3.35
CA SER A 92 5.34 -6.75 4.00
C SER A 92 5.46 -6.89 5.52
N VAL A 93 6.50 -7.58 6.01
CA VAL A 93 6.77 -7.72 7.45
C VAL A 93 7.11 -6.37 8.07
N ALA A 94 8.03 -5.62 7.46
CA ALA A 94 8.47 -4.32 7.93
C ALA A 94 7.29 -3.35 8.09
N GLU A 95 6.42 -3.27 7.08
CA GLU A 95 5.25 -2.38 7.09
C GLU A 95 4.16 -2.82 8.08
N VAL A 96 3.84 -4.12 8.15
CA VAL A 96 2.76 -4.60 9.04
C VAL A 96 3.15 -4.51 10.52
N PHE A 97 4.41 -4.82 10.85
CA PHE A 97 4.88 -4.89 12.23
C PHE A 97 5.71 -3.65 12.65
N GLN A 98 5.66 -2.57 11.87
CA GLN A 98 6.46 -1.35 12.09
C GLN A 98 6.34 -0.76 13.51
N THR A 99 5.16 -0.85 14.13
CA THR A 99 4.92 -0.23 15.44
C THR A 99 5.51 -1.06 16.58
N THR A 100 5.51 -2.39 16.46
CA THR A 100 5.92 -3.29 17.54
C THR A 100 7.34 -3.81 17.38
N SER A 101 7.87 -3.81 16.15
CA SER A 101 9.10 -4.53 15.79
C SER A 101 9.09 -6.00 16.26
N ALA A 102 7.89 -6.58 16.36
CA ALA A 102 7.64 -7.93 16.84
C ALA A 102 6.60 -8.60 15.95
N VAL A 103 7.00 -9.70 15.33
CA VAL A 103 6.19 -10.53 14.43
C VAL A 103 5.50 -11.61 15.26
N ASP A 104 4.33 -11.27 15.81
CA ASP A 104 3.42 -12.26 16.41
C ASP A 104 2.71 -13.03 15.31
N ARG A 105 3.00 -14.34 15.24
CA ARG A 105 2.51 -15.24 14.19
C ARG A 105 1.18 -15.90 14.51
N THR A 106 0.63 -15.65 15.70
CA THR A 106 -0.52 -16.38 16.24
C THR A 106 -1.72 -15.49 16.52
N THR A 107 -1.51 -14.33 17.15
CA THR A 107 -2.58 -13.43 17.56
C THR A 107 -3.35 -12.92 16.35
N ARG A 108 -4.67 -13.11 16.37
CA ARG A 108 -5.60 -12.74 15.27
C ARG A 108 -5.35 -13.50 13.95
N SER A 109 -4.61 -14.60 13.99
CA SER A 109 -4.37 -15.49 12.86
C SER A 109 -3.84 -14.73 11.63
N PRO A 110 -2.63 -14.16 11.71
CA PRO A 110 -2.01 -13.48 10.58
C PRO A 110 -1.69 -14.49 9.48
N HIS A 111 -1.87 -14.09 8.24
CA HIS A 111 -1.61 -14.89 7.06
C HIS A 111 -0.72 -14.15 6.09
N LEU A 112 0.19 -14.88 5.47
CA LEU A 112 0.96 -14.45 4.32
C LEU A 112 0.24 -14.91 3.05
N VAL A 113 0.02 -13.99 2.12
CA VAL A 113 -0.42 -14.31 0.75
C VAL A 113 0.65 -13.88 -0.25
N VAL A 114 0.87 -14.72 -1.25
CA VAL A 114 1.61 -14.39 -2.47
C VAL A 114 0.67 -14.63 -3.65
N LEU A 115 0.60 -13.68 -4.56
CA LEU A 115 -0.21 -13.80 -5.77
C LEU A 115 0.46 -13.12 -6.96
N ARG A 116 -0.05 -13.42 -8.15
CA ARG A 116 0.24 -12.70 -9.38
C ARG A 116 -1.04 -12.04 -9.88
N PRO A 117 -1.00 -10.78 -10.37
CA PRO A 117 -2.20 -10.13 -10.83
C PRO A 117 -2.70 -10.78 -12.13
N ALA A 118 -4.03 -10.89 -12.29
CA ALA A 118 -4.67 -11.53 -13.44
C ALA A 118 -4.52 -10.74 -14.75
N ARG A 119 -4.19 -9.45 -14.64
CA ARG A 119 -3.85 -8.55 -15.75
C ARG A 119 -2.76 -7.59 -15.30
N THR A 120 -2.10 -6.93 -16.26
CA THR A 120 -1.17 -5.85 -15.95
C THR A 120 -1.88 -4.75 -15.15
N LEU A 121 -1.30 -4.38 -14.00
CA LEU A 121 -1.72 -3.20 -13.24
C LEU A 121 -1.04 -1.96 -13.78
N ARG A 122 -1.75 -0.83 -13.77
CA ARG A 122 -1.25 0.50 -14.15
C ARG A 122 -1.21 1.38 -12.91
N LEU A 123 -0.02 1.64 -12.38
CA LEU A 123 0.17 2.36 -11.13
C LEU A 123 0.92 3.66 -11.38
N LEU A 124 0.47 4.77 -10.79
CA LEU A 124 1.24 6.02 -10.83
C LEU A 124 2.53 5.87 -10.03
N ASP A 125 3.66 6.20 -10.63
CA ASP A 125 4.97 6.15 -9.98
C ASP A 125 5.21 7.35 -9.07
N LEU A 126 5.11 7.13 -7.76
CA LEU A 126 5.45 8.14 -6.75
C LEU A 126 6.93 8.11 -6.34
N SER A 127 7.73 7.21 -6.93
CA SER A 127 9.17 7.10 -6.71
C SER A 127 10.01 7.78 -7.80
N GLY A 128 9.40 8.02 -8.97
CA GLY A 128 9.98 8.72 -10.11
C GLY A 128 9.91 10.25 -10.01
N LEU A 129 9.94 10.92 -11.17
CA LEU A 129 10.00 12.39 -11.26
C LEU A 129 8.63 13.07 -11.26
N TRP A 130 7.53 12.34 -11.52
CA TRP A 130 6.18 12.90 -11.54
C TRP A 130 5.85 13.71 -10.28
N PRO A 131 6.08 13.21 -9.04
CA PRO A 131 5.80 13.96 -7.83
C PRO A 131 6.48 15.34 -7.81
N THR A 132 7.76 15.40 -8.21
CA THR A 132 8.51 16.66 -8.24
C THR A 132 7.96 17.64 -9.28
N ARG A 133 7.53 17.16 -10.45
CA ARG A 133 6.93 18.03 -11.47
C ARG A 133 5.62 18.68 -11.01
N VAL A 134 4.87 18.01 -10.14
CA VAL A 134 3.62 18.53 -9.55
C VAL A 134 3.81 19.15 -8.16
N GLY A 135 5.06 19.39 -7.75
CA GLY A 135 5.38 20.12 -6.51
C GLY A 135 5.41 19.29 -5.23
N ALA A 136 5.32 17.96 -5.29
CA ALA A 136 5.57 17.08 -4.16
C ALA A 136 7.08 16.89 -3.90
N SER A 137 7.45 16.77 -2.62
CA SER A 137 8.80 16.37 -2.20
C SER A 137 8.87 14.87 -1.93
N GLN A 138 10.07 14.35 -1.64
CA GLN A 138 10.28 12.94 -1.25
C GLN A 138 9.48 12.54 0.01
N GLU A 139 9.03 13.51 0.81
CA GLU A 139 8.12 13.27 1.93
C GLU A 139 6.77 12.65 1.50
N ILE A 140 6.45 12.58 0.19
CA ILE A 140 5.29 11.80 -0.28
C ILE A 140 5.35 10.33 0.17
N SER A 141 6.55 9.77 0.34
CA SER A 141 6.72 8.37 0.77
C SER A 141 6.85 8.19 2.30
N SER A 142 7.29 9.22 3.04
CA SER A 142 7.61 9.10 4.48
C SER A 142 6.86 10.07 5.39
N GLY A 143 6.28 11.13 4.83
CA GLY A 143 5.64 12.24 5.54
C GLY A 143 4.31 11.88 6.20
N PRO A 144 3.60 12.89 6.75
CA PRO A 144 2.37 12.67 7.51
C PRO A 144 1.27 12.01 6.66
N LYS A 145 0.71 10.90 7.17
CA LYS A 145 -0.33 10.12 6.48
C LYS A 145 -1.56 10.96 6.09
N LYS A 146 -1.93 11.95 6.91
CA LYS A 146 -3.03 12.90 6.60
C LYS A 146 -2.79 13.66 5.30
N VAL A 147 -1.55 14.04 5.00
CA VAL A 147 -1.19 14.77 3.78
C VAL A 147 -1.12 13.82 2.60
N THR A 148 -0.49 12.65 2.74
CA THR A 148 -0.43 11.64 1.65
C THR A 148 -1.83 11.10 1.29
N GLN A 149 -2.76 11.05 2.23
CA GLN A 149 -4.18 10.76 1.96
C GLN A 149 -4.88 11.87 1.15
N GLN A 150 -4.54 13.14 1.39
CA GLN A 150 -5.02 14.23 0.52
C GLN A 150 -4.49 14.06 -0.91
N TRP A 151 -3.20 13.73 -1.05
CA TRP A 151 -2.60 13.39 -2.33
C TRP A 151 -3.28 12.20 -3.00
N ALA A 152 -3.53 11.10 -2.28
CA ALA A 152 -4.24 9.93 -2.80
C ALA A 152 -5.61 10.30 -3.36
N ARG A 153 -6.38 11.13 -2.65
CA ARG A 153 -7.67 11.65 -3.14
C ARG A 153 -7.55 12.48 -4.42
N ALA A 154 -6.61 13.41 -4.45
CA ALA A 154 -6.41 14.27 -5.62
C ALA A 154 -5.95 13.46 -6.85
N ILE A 155 -5.01 12.53 -6.66
CA ILE A 155 -4.55 11.61 -7.71
C ILE A 155 -5.70 10.74 -8.20
N ARG A 156 -6.47 10.15 -7.29
CA ARG A 156 -7.63 9.31 -7.62
C ARG A 156 -8.68 10.06 -8.43
N ALA A 157 -8.94 11.33 -8.09
CA ALA A 157 -9.86 12.17 -8.84
C ALA A 157 -9.33 12.55 -10.22
N ALA A 158 -8.02 12.81 -10.35
CA ALA A 158 -7.38 13.16 -11.61
C ALA A 158 -7.25 11.97 -12.57
N HIS A 159 -7.02 10.77 -12.02
CA HIS A 159 -6.66 9.57 -12.77
C HIS A 159 -7.51 8.35 -12.36
N PRO A 160 -8.85 8.41 -12.51
CA PRO A 160 -9.76 7.35 -12.06
C PRO A 160 -9.54 6.00 -12.76
N GLN A 161 -8.88 6.00 -13.91
CA GLN A 161 -8.52 4.81 -14.69
C GLN A 161 -7.31 4.04 -14.17
N LEU A 162 -6.49 4.62 -13.29
CA LEU A 162 -5.33 3.94 -12.72
C LEU A 162 -5.73 2.96 -11.62
N ASP A 163 -4.99 1.86 -11.53
CA ASP A 163 -5.21 0.82 -10.52
C ASP A 163 -4.75 1.24 -9.13
N GLY A 164 -4.00 2.34 -9.01
CA GLY A 164 -3.44 2.79 -7.75
C GLY A 164 -2.11 3.52 -7.90
N VAL A 165 -1.29 3.43 -6.86
CA VAL A 165 0.04 4.07 -6.79
C VAL A 165 1.13 3.08 -6.44
N TRP A 166 2.29 3.26 -7.07
CA TRP A 166 3.57 2.63 -6.73
C TRP A 166 4.39 3.60 -5.89
N TYR A 167 4.89 3.16 -4.74
CA TYR A 167 5.60 4.05 -3.81
C TYR A 167 6.74 3.35 -3.08
N ARG A 168 7.61 4.14 -2.46
CA ARG A 168 8.73 3.65 -1.64
C ARG A 168 8.28 3.36 -0.22
N SER A 169 8.53 2.15 0.28
CA SER A 169 8.30 1.82 1.69
C SER A 169 9.14 2.74 2.59
N SER A 170 8.51 3.31 3.62
CA SER A 170 9.22 4.07 4.65
C SER A 170 9.89 3.17 5.69
N MET A 171 9.62 1.87 5.65
CA MET A 171 10.05 0.89 6.66
C MET A 171 11.12 -0.09 6.16
N ASP A 172 11.34 -0.18 4.85
CA ASP A 172 12.29 -1.13 4.24
C ASP A 172 13.18 -0.41 3.22
N SER A 173 13.94 0.60 3.65
CA SER A 173 14.94 1.32 2.83
C SER A 173 14.46 1.84 1.45
N GLY A 174 13.16 2.10 1.31
CA GLY A 174 12.57 2.54 0.05
C GLY A 174 12.22 1.41 -0.93
N GLU A 175 12.24 0.15 -0.51
CA GLU A 175 11.78 -0.99 -1.30
C GLU A 175 10.34 -0.78 -1.79
N PRO A 176 9.98 -1.27 -2.99
CA PRO A 176 8.69 -1.01 -3.57
C PRO A 176 7.49 -1.57 -2.79
N ALA A 177 6.47 -0.72 -2.66
CA ALA A 177 5.14 -1.08 -2.20
C ALA A 177 4.08 -0.47 -3.12
N ILE A 178 2.90 -1.07 -3.12
CA ILE A 178 1.78 -0.63 -3.95
C ILE A 178 0.51 -0.46 -3.12
N CYS A 179 -0.24 0.59 -3.44
CA CYS A 179 -1.59 0.81 -2.92
C CYS A 179 -2.55 0.75 -4.11
N LEU A 180 -3.39 -0.26 -4.12
CA LEU A 180 -4.42 -0.47 -5.14
C LEU A 180 -5.73 0.21 -4.74
N TRP A 181 -6.45 0.73 -5.72
CA TRP A 181 -7.75 1.37 -5.58
C TRP A 181 -8.82 0.73 -6.45
N ASP A 182 -9.98 0.45 -5.85
CA ASP A 182 -11.10 -0.21 -6.52
C ASP A 182 -12.33 0.70 -6.63
N PRO A 183 -13.02 0.75 -7.79
CA PRO A 183 -12.59 0.24 -9.12
C PRO A 183 -11.33 0.96 -9.64
N PRO A 184 -10.52 0.42 -10.57
CA PRO A 184 -10.74 -0.82 -11.31
C PRO A 184 -9.93 -2.02 -10.77
N ALA A 185 -9.13 -1.84 -9.72
CA ALA A 185 -8.10 -2.81 -9.34
C ALA A 185 -8.64 -4.18 -8.88
N SER A 186 -9.90 -4.30 -8.46
CA SER A 186 -10.49 -5.61 -8.12
C SER A 186 -10.42 -6.62 -9.28
N THR A 187 -10.55 -6.13 -10.51
CA THR A 187 -10.47 -6.96 -11.73
C THR A 187 -9.08 -7.53 -12.00
N ALA A 188 -8.04 -7.05 -11.30
CA ALA A 188 -6.69 -7.56 -11.40
C ALA A 188 -6.35 -8.61 -10.33
N LEU A 189 -7.23 -8.85 -9.35
CA LEU A 189 -7.02 -9.93 -8.39
C LEU A 189 -7.38 -11.27 -9.04
N PRO A 190 -6.51 -12.28 -8.94
CA PRO A 190 -6.81 -13.61 -9.47
C PRO A 190 -7.93 -14.29 -8.67
N ALA A 191 -8.49 -15.37 -9.22
CA ALA A 191 -9.48 -16.18 -8.51
C ALA A 191 -8.86 -16.88 -7.28
N GLU A 192 -7.60 -17.30 -7.39
CA GLU A 192 -6.84 -17.99 -6.36
C GLU A 192 -5.43 -17.39 -6.24
N PRO A 193 -4.84 -17.33 -5.03
CA PRO A 193 -3.47 -16.88 -4.85
C PRO A 193 -2.47 -17.99 -5.19
N ASP A 194 -1.22 -17.62 -5.50
CA ASP A 194 -0.13 -18.61 -5.67
C ASP A 194 0.17 -19.35 -4.37
N SER A 195 0.04 -18.66 -3.23
CA SER A 195 0.23 -19.23 -1.90
C SER A 195 -0.56 -18.44 -0.87
N LEU A 196 -1.18 -19.14 0.08
CA LEU A 196 -1.85 -18.57 1.23
C LEU A 196 -1.54 -19.44 2.45
N LEU A 197 -0.76 -18.92 3.38
CA LEU A 197 -0.29 -19.67 4.55
C LEU A 197 -0.54 -18.85 5.83
N PRO A 198 -0.98 -19.49 6.93
CA PRO A 198 -0.93 -18.84 8.24
C PRO A 198 0.54 -18.55 8.59
N LEU A 199 0.80 -17.43 9.26
CA LEU A 199 2.17 -16.96 9.50
C LEU A 199 2.95 -17.91 10.43
N ASN A 200 2.24 -18.69 11.26
CA ASN A 200 2.79 -19.76 12.10
C ASN A 200 3.02 -21.10 11.38
N HIS A 201 2.85 -21.16 10.05
CA HIS A 201 3.15 -22.37 9.29
C HIS A 201 4.65 -22.73 9.40
N PRO A 202 5.02 -23.99 9.71
CA PRO A 202 6.43 -24.37 9.94
C PRO A 202 7.37 -24.09 8.76
N GLY A 203 6.85 -24.19 7.52
CA GLY A 203 7.59 -23.82 6.32
C GLY A 203 8.00 -22.34 6.23
N LEU A 204 7.47 -21.48 7.10
CA LEU A 204 7.83 -20.07 7.19
C LEU A 204 8.82 -19.76 8.33
N ASP A 205 9.19 -20.73 9.18
CA ASP A 205 10.09 -20.50 10.31
C ASP A 205 11.42 -19.89 9.86
N LEU A 206 12.19 -20.62 9.04
CA LEU A 206 13.51 -20.17 8.58
C LEU A 206 13.44 -18.87 7.74
N PRO A 207 12.52 -18.72 6.77
CA PRO A 207 12.37 -17.46 6.04
C PRO A 207 12.03 -16.26 6.95
N LEU A 208 11.12 -16.42 7.91
CA LEU A 208 10.72 -15.32 8.79
C LEU A 208 11.80 -14.99 9.80
N THR A 209 12.56 -15.97 10.32
CA THR A 209 13.73 -15.71 11.16
C THR A 209 14.73 -14.83 10.42
N ARG A 210 15.12 -15.19 9.19
CA ARG A 210 16.06 -14.38 8.39
C ARG A 210 15.55 -12.96 8.14
N VAL A 211 14.27 -12.82 7.79
CA VAL A 211 13.64 -11.50 7.61
C VAL A 211 13.66 -10.68 8.90
N CYS A 212 13.37 -11.31 10.04
CA CYS A 212 13.41 -10.63 11.33
C CYS A 212 14.82 -10.23 11.72
N ASP A 213 15.83 -11.08 11.48
CA ASP A 213 17.23 -10.76 11.71
C ASP A 213 17.70 -9.57 10.85
N GLU A 214 17.32 -9.53 9.57
CA GLU A 214 17.63 -8.41 8.66
C GLU A 214 16.99 -7.09 9.12
N LEU A 215 15.78 -7.14 9.65
CA LEU A 215 15.03 -5.96 10.12
C LEU A 215 15.33 -5.58 11.57
N GLY A 216 16.02 -6.44 12.33
CA GLY A 216 16.16 -6.30 13.78
C GLY A 216 14.84 -6.47 14.55
N TYR A 217 13.90 -7.27 14.02
CA TYR A 217 12.60 -7.54 14.64
C TYR A 217 12.65 -8.83 15.49
N LEU A 218 11.75 -8.95 16.46
CA LEU A 218 11.56 -10.17 17.23
C LEU A 218 10.55 -11.10 16.55
N LEU A 219 10.85 -12.39 16.47
CA LEU A 219 9.90 -13.40 16.01
C LEU A 219 9.20 -14.03 17.22
N LEU A 220 7.86 -14.00 17.25
CA LEU A 220 7.06 -14.53 18.34
C LEU A 220 6.06 -15.58 17.81
N GLY A 221 5.99 -16.73 18.50
CA GLY A 221 5.07 -17.82 18.17
C GLY A 221 5.68 -18.80 17.17
#